data_AF-A0A7S2AWZ3-F1
#
_entry.id   AF-A0A7S2AWZ3-F1
#
_cell.length_a   1.000
_cell.length_b   1.000
_cell.length_c   1.000
_cell.angle_alpha   90.00
_cell.angle_beta   90.00
_cell.angle_gamma   90.00
#
_symmetry.space_group_name_H-M   'P 1'
#
loop_
_entity.id
_entity.type
_entity.pdbx_description
1 polymer ?
#
loop_
_entity_poly.entity_id
_entity_poly.type
_entity_poly.pdbx_seq_one_letter_code
_entity_poly.pdbx_strand_id
1 'polypeptide(L)'
;KDNTSVIQDEVLAHRLGLVPIKCDPAWLEWKSKDETASEKNTIVFTLDVTCYVNEEGEIVNEKVKSSHLKWLPGGSDLGRTGGVAPADGTPNDGTPNVDNEYTKFETSQRDVLAARGWDENTDGAPRPVHEDILLVKLRPKQRIRLEAHCVKGEGCDHAKFSPVATCWYRLYPSLRISESSPVTGKDADALVEQVE
;
A
#
# COMPACT_ATOMS: atom_id res chain seq x y z
N LYS A 1 19.00 0.04 11.50
CA LYS A 1 18.79 -0.87 10.36
C LYS A 1 17.87 -1.96 10.89
N ASP A 2 16.57 -1.79 10.71
CA ASP A 2 15.59 -2.43 11.60
C ASP A 2 14.75 -3.50 10.87
N ASN A 3 15.28 -4.05 9.77
CA ASN A 3 14.81 -5.29 9.18
C ASN A 3 15.80 -6.41 9.49
N THR A 4 15.41 -7.34 10.36
CA THR A 4 16.17 -8.56 10.68
C THR A 4 15.51 -9.84 10.14
N SER A 5 14.54 -9.67 9.24
CA SER A 5 13.86 -10.79 8.58
C SER A 5 14.76 -11.45 7.52
N VAL A 6 14.28 -12.57 6.98
CA VAL A 6 14.98 -13.29 5.89
C VAL A 6 14.81 -12.57 4.53
N ILE A 7 13.77 -11.75 4.37
CA ILE A 7 13.49 -11.03 3.13
C ILE A 7 14.37 -9.78 3.07
N GLN A 8 15.05 -9.59 1.94
CA GLN A 8 15.86 -8.41 1.67
C GLN A 8 15.01 -7.14 1.60
N ASP A 9 15.60 -6.00 1.95
CA ASP A 9 14.90 -4.71 2.05
C ASP A 9 14.22 -4.33 0.72
N GLU A 10 14.92 -4.49 -0.41
CA GLU A 10 14.40 -4.17 -1.74
C GLU A 10 13.22 -5.05 -2.15
N VAL A 11 13.24 -6.33 -1.76
CA VAL A 11 12.16 -7.28 -2.07
C VAL A 11 10.93 -6.97 -1.21
N LEU A 12 11.14 -6.64 0.08
CA LEU A 12 10.05 -6.23 0.96
C LEU A 12 9.42 -4.92 0.48
N ALA A 13 10.23 -3.93 0.09
CA ALA A 13 9.77 -2.66 -0.45
C ALA A 13 8.96 -2.85 -1.74
N HIS A 14 9.41 -3.72 -2.65
CA HIS A 14 8.66 -4.05 -3.86
C HIS A 14 7.29 -4.66 -3.56
N ARG A 15 7.20 -5.58 -2.58
CA ARG A 15 5.93 -6.17 -2.16
C ARG A 15 4.98 -5.15 -1.54
N LEU A 16 5.51 -4.28 -0.69
CA LEU A 16 4.75 -3.18 -0.09
C LEU A 16 4.19 -2.24 -1.17
N GLY A 17 4.98 -1.96 -2.21
CA GLY A 17 4.56 -1.13 -3.34
C GLY A 17 3.39 -1.70 -4.14
N LEU A 18 3.10 -3.01 -4.04
CA LEU A 18 1.98 -3.66 -4.73
C LEU A 18 0.73 -3.84 -3.83
N VAL A 19 0.78 -3.42 -2.57
CA VAL A 19 -0.40 -3.46 -1.68
C VAL A 19 -1.35 -2.33 -2.10
N PRO A 20 -2.57 -2.64 -2.57
CA PRO A 20 -3.54 -1.60 -2.93
C PRO A 20 -3.99 -0.86 -1.67
N ILE A 21 -3.89 0.47 -1.68
CA ILE A 21 -4.31 1.34 -0.58
C ILE A 21 -5.71 1.88 -0.88
N LYS A 22 -6.62 1.69 0.07
CA LYS A 22 -7.95 2.29 0.07
C LYS A 22 -7.82 3.75 0.49
N CYS A 23 -7.76 4.62 -0.50
CA CYS A 23 -7.77 6.06 -0.36
C CYS A 23 -8.31 6.64 -1.67
N ASP A 24 -9.17 7.66 -1.61
CA ASP A 24 -9.57 8.37 -2.81
C ASP A 24 -8.41 9.29 -3.26
N PRO A 25 -7.82 9.06 -4.44
CA PRO A 25 -6.71 9.87 -4.94
C PRO A 25 -7.09 11.32 -5.21
N ALA A 26 -8.38 11.68 -5.25
CA ALA A 26 -8.82 13.07 -5.39
C ALA A 26 -8.42 13.93 -4.19
N TRP A 27 -8.26 13.34 -3.00
CA TRP A 27 -7.85 14.05 -1.80
C TRP A 27 -6.34 14.36 -1.74
N LEU A 28 -5.54 13.72 -2.61
CA LEU A 28 -4.09 13.88 -2.67
C LEU A 28 -3.67 14.79 -3.82
N GLU A 29 -2.72 15.67 -3.51
CA GLU A 29 -2.00 16.47 -4.49
C GLU A 29 -0.88 15.67 -5.14
N TRP A 30 -0.53 16.05 -6.37
CA TRP A 30 0.60 15.48 -7.08
C TRP A 30 1.90 15.97 -6.44
N LYS A 31 2.76 15.03 -6.04
CA LYS A 31 4.09 15.35 -5.53
C LYS A 31 5.08 15.45 -6.70
N SER A 32 5.77 16.57 -6.83
CA SER A 32 6.87 16.69 -7.79
C SER A 32 8.16 15.99 -7.30
N LYS A 33 9.14 15.78 -8.19
CA LYS A 33 10.36 15.00 -7.89
C LYS A 33 11.19 15.63 -6.76
N ASP A 34 11.33 16.94 -6.77
CA ASP A 34 12.19 17.69 -5.85
C ASP A 34 11.44 18.22 -4.61
N GLU A 35 10.13 18.05 -4.56
CA GLU A 35 9.30 18.50 -3.45
C GLU A 35 9.41 17.56 -2.25
N THR A 36 9.32 18.12 -1.03
CA THR A 36 9.32 17.32 0.20
C THR A 36 7.95 16.69 0.43
N ALA A 37 7.92 15.52 1.07
CA ALA A 37 6.66 14.91 1.46
C ALA A 37 5.94 15.79 2.50
N SER A 38 4.71 16.18 2.17
CA SER A 38 3.81 17.00 2.98
C SER A 38 2.50 16.29 3.24
N GLU A 39 1.70 16.83 4.15
CA GLU A 39 0.40 16.29 4.53
C GLU A 39 -0.64 16.33 3.39
N LYS A 40 -0.38 17.11 2.33
CA LYS A 40 -1.26 17.24 1.16
C LYS A 40 -0.94 16.24 0.04
N ASN A 41 0.33 15.84 -0.07
CA ASN A 41 0.84 15.08 -1.22
C ASN A 41 1.24 13.63 -0.88
N THR A 42 1.40 13.30 0.40
CA THR A 42 1.93 12.00 0.85
C THR A 42 1.11 11.43 1.99
N ILE A 43 0.83 10.12 1.94
CA ILE A 43 0.29 9.36 3.07
C ILE A 43 1.42 8.53 3.67
N VAL A 44 1.56 8.59 5.00
CA VAL A 44 2.61 7.85 5.72
C VAL A 44 2.00 6.63 6.42
N PHE A 45 2.57 5.46 6.18
CA PHE A 45 2.29 4.24 6.93
C PHE A 45 3.51 3.78 7.70
N THR A 46 3.32 3.26 8.91
CA THR A 46 4.35 2.56 9.67
C THR A 46 4.06 1.06 9.73
N LEU A 47 5.12 0.26 9.69
CA LEU A 47 5.09 -1.16 9.95
C LEU A 47 6.16 -1.47 11.00
N ASP A 48 5.75 -1.71 12.23
CA ASP A 48 6.61 -2.12 13.34
C ASP A 48 6.08 -3.41 13.96
N VAL A 49 6.72 -4.53 13.64
CA VAL A 49 6.30 -5.87 14.08
C VAL A 49 7.51 -6.65 14.56
N THR A 50 7.41 -7.17 15.79
CA THR A 50 8.40 -8.07 16.40
C THR A 50 7.77 -9.43 16.64
N CYS A 51 8.47 -10.50 16.23
CA CYS A 51 8.08 -11.88 16.45
C CYS A 51 8.72 -12.44 17.72
N TYR A 52 7.91 -12.99 18.61
CA TYR A 52 8.33 -13.53 19.91
C TYR A 52 7.51 -14.76 20.28
N VAL A 53 8.01 -15.51 21.27
CA VAL A 53 7.29 -16.64 21.86
C VAL A 53 6.65 -16.16 23.16
N ASN A 54 5.35 -16.38 23.33
CA ASN A 54 4.65 -16.02 24.57
C ASN A 54 4.99 -17.00 25.71
N GLU A 55 4.48 -16.74 26.92
CA GLU A 55 4.68 -17.60 28.09
C GLU A 55 4.08 -19.00 27.92
N GLU A 56 3.12 -19.16 27.00
CA GLU A 56 2.45 -20.42 26.67
C GLU A 56 3.21 -21.25 25.61
N GLY A 57 4.32 -20.72 25.07
CA GLY A 57 5.13 -21.38 24.05
C GLY A 57 4.65 -21.19 22.61
N GLU A 58 3.62 -20.36 22.39
CA GLU A 58 3.08 -20.03 21.07
C GLU A 58 3.87 -18.89 20.40
N ILE A 59 4.03 -18.97 19.07
CA ILE A 59 4.73 -17.94 18.30
C ILE A 59 3.75 -16.83 17.93
N VAL A 60 3.98 -15.64 18.46
CA VAL A 60 3.19 -14.43 18.18
C VAL A 60 3.85 -13.65 17.03
N ASN A 61 3.04 -13.09 16.13
CA ASN A 61 3.47 -12.30 14.97
C ASN A 61 4.37 -13.04 13.97
N GLU A 62 4.20 -14.35 13.82
CA GLU A 62 4.92 -15.13 12.79
C GLU A 62 4.60 -14.63 11.37
N LYS A 63 3.34 -14.28 11.10
CA LYS A 63 2.86 -13.85 9.77
C LYS A 63 2.59 -12.35 9.77
N VAL A 64 3.46 -11.58 9.14
CA VAL A 64 3.25 -10.14 8.95
C VAL A 64 2.37 -9.94 7.73
N LYS A 65 1.15 -9.46 7.98
CA LYS A 65 0.13 -9.14 6.99
C LYS A 65 0.01 -7.64 6.74
N SER A 66 -0.66 -7.25 5.65
CA SER A 66 -0.97 -5.86 5.32
C SER A 66 -1.76 -5.15 6.43
N SER A 67 -2.61 -5.85 7.20
CA SER A 67 -3.31 -5.28 8.36
C SER A 67 -2.41 -4.63 9.42
N HIS A 68 -1.12 -4.95 9.45
CA HIS A 68 -0.17 -4.34 10.39
C HIS A 68 0.32 -2.95 9.92
N LEU A 69 -0.02 -2.52 8.71
CA LEU A 69 0.25 -1.15 8.24
C LEU A 69 -0.67 -0.17 8.97
N LYS A 70 -0.07 0.74 9.73
CA LYS A 70 -0.81 1.76 10.48
C LYS A 70 -0.58 3.12 9.85
N TRP A 71 -1.67 3.82 9.54
CA TRP A 71 -1.61 5.19 9.02
C TRP A 71 -1.14 6.16 10.11
N LEU A 72 -0.19 7.01 9.75
CA LEU A 72 0.33 8.08 10.60
C LEU A 72 -0.11 9.43 10.03
N PRO A 73 -1.21 10.03 10.54
CA PRO A 73 -1.69 11.31 10.04
C PRO A 73 -0.77 12.47 10.40
N GLY A 74 0.06 12.33 11.43
CA GLY A 74 1.03 13.35 11.85
C GLY A 74 2.37 13.32 11.11
N GLY A 75 2.55 12.42 10.13
CA GLY A 75 3.81 12.24 9.42
C GLY A 75 4.70 11.15 10.02
N SER A 76 6.00 11.19 9.72
CA SER A 76 7.00 10.22 10.19
C SER A 76 7.10 10.20 11.72
N ASP A 77 7.11 9.00 12.29
CA ASP A 77 7.43 8.75 13.71
C ASP A 77 8.85 8.18 13.88
N LEU A 78 9.57 7.89 12.78
CA LEU A 78 10.89 7.24 12.78
C LEU A 78 11.99 8.11 13.42
N GLY A 79 11.74 9.39 13.68
CA GLY A 79 12.66 10.31 14.38
C GLY A 79 12.45 10.40 15.91
N ARG A 80 11.29 9.98 16.45
CA ARG A 80 10.93 10.21 17.86
C ARG A 80 11.48 9.20 18.87
N THR A 81 11.96 8.06 18.41
CA THR A 81 12.31 6.91 19.28
C THR A 81 13.68 6.31 18.99
N GLY A 82 14.49 6.98 18.16
CA GLY A 82 15.79 6.50 17.67
C GLY A 82 17.00 7.33 18.10
N GLY A 83 16.89 8.15 19.16
CA GLY A 83 18.05 8.86 19.71
C GLY A 83 19.11 7.86 20.18
N VAL A 84 20.19 7.71 19.41
CA VAL A 84 21.44 7.17 19.92
C VAL A 84 21.86 8.12 21.05
N ALA A 85 21.94 7.61 22.28
CA ALA A 85 22.48 8.39 23.38
C ALA A 85 23.86 8.94 22.97
N PRO A 86 24.12 10.24 23.10
CA PRO A 86 25.44 10.79 22.77
C PRO A 86 26.50 10.04 23.58
N ALA A 87 27.61 9.69 22.93
CA ALA A 87 28.71 8.91 23.53
C ALA A 87 29.39 9.59 24.74
N ASP A 88 28.97 10.81 25.08
CA ASP A 88 29.58 11.69 26.08
C ASP A 88 28.79 11.76 27.40
N GLY A 89 27.78 10.91 27.60
CA GLY A 89 27.07 10.79 28.88
C GLY A 89 26.19 12.00 29.25
N THR A 90 25.98 12.95 28.35
CA THR A 90 25.02 14.03 28.53
C THR A 90 23.59 13.49 28.49
N PRO A 91 22.69 13.91 29.39
CA PRO A 91 21.28 13.54 29.33
C PRO A 91 20.71 13.97 27.98
N ASN A 92 19.94 13.08 27.36
CA ASN A 92 19.20 13.39 26.15
C ASN A 92 18.11 14.41 26.54
N ASP A 93 18.41 15.70 26.36
CA ASP A 93 17.37 16.73 26.36
C ASP A 93 16.43 16.36 25.21
N GLY A 94 15.14 16.22 25.47
CA GLY A 94 14.16 15.59 24.56
C GLY A 94 13.89 16.36 23.25
N THR A 95 14.85 17.12 22.74
CA THR A 95 14.82 17.77 21.44
C THR A 95 14.89 16.70 20.34
N PRO A 96 13.82 16.54 19.53
CA PRO A 96 13.85 15.68 18.36
C PRO A 96 14.94 16.15 17.42
N ASN A 97 15.69 15.24 16.83
CA ASN A 97 16.71 15.58 15.84
C ASN A 97 16.00 15.98 14.54
N VAL A 98 15.65 17.27 14.40
CA VAL A 98 14.79 17.86 13.35
C VAL A 98 15.40 17.73 11.94
N ASP A 99 16.70 17.44 11.85
CA ASP A 99 17.46 17.47 10.60
C ASP A 99 17.34 16.18 9.76
N ASN A 100 16.61 15.16 10.22
CA ASN A 100 16.57 13.84 9.57
C ASN A 100 15.14 13.29 9.33
N GLU A 101 14.13 14.16 9.29
CA GLU A 101 12.76 13.76 8.96
C GLU A 101 12.54 13.74 7.44
N TYR A 102 12.19 12.57 6.89
CA TYR A 102 11.85 12.41 5.47
C TYR A 102 10.49 13.05 5.10
N THR A 103 9.72 13.50 6.08
CA THR A 103 8.42 14.19 5.93
C THR A 103 8.39 15.41 6.84
N LYS A 104 7.88 16.54 6.35
CA LYS A 104 7.67 17.74 7.16
C LYS A 104 6.19 18.08 7.15
N PHE A 105 5.43 17.44 8.02
CA PHE A 105 4.00 17.70 8.14
C PHE A 105 3.83 18.90 9.08
N GLU A 106 3.35 20.03 8.54
CA GLU A 106 3.13 21.23 9.35
C GLU A 106 1.94 21.05 10.31
N THR A 107 1.02 20.16 9.95
CA THR A 107 -0.15 19.79 10.74
C THR A 107 -0.57 18.35 10.43
N SER A 108 -1.52 17.83 11.20
CA SER A 108 -2.13 16.53 10.94
C SER A 108 -2.80 16.51 9.56
N GLN A 109 -2.50 15.49 8.77
CA GLN A 109 -3.19 15.21 7.51
C GLN A 109 -4.71 15.11 7.69
N ARG A 110 -5.19 14.63 8.85
CA ARG A 110 -6.62 14.63 9.17
C ARG A 110 -7.23 16.02 9.14
N ASP A 111 -6.53 17.01 9.69
CA ASP A 111 -7.06 18.37 9.82
C ASP A 111 -7.10 19.07 8.45
N VAL A 112 -6.07 18.84 7.61
CA VAL A 112 -6.05 19.36 6.25
C VAL A 112 -7.14 18.75 5.38
N LEU A 113 -7.34 17.43 5.49
CA LEU A 113 -8.39 16.75 4.75
C LEU A 113 -9.77 17.19 5.24
N ALA A 114 -9.99 17.27 6.56
CA ALA A 114 -11.25 17.73 7.13
C ALA A 114 -11.60 19.16 6.68
N ALA A 115 -10.62 20.06 6.57
CA ALA A 115 -10.83 21.40 6.02
C ALA A 115 -11.29 21.41 4.55
N ARG A 116 -11.03 20.33 3.80
CA ARG A 116 -11.49 20.13 2.41
C ARG A 116 -12.83 19.41 2.33
N GLY A 117 -13.46 19.11 3.46
CA GLY A 117 -14.74 18.42 3.54
C GLY A 117 -14.64 16.89 3.61
N TRP A 118 -13.45 16.33 3.88
CA TRP A 118 -13.28 14.90 4.16
C TRP A 118 -13.79 14.55 5.56
N ASP A 119 -14.51 13.44 5.70
CA ASP A 119 -14.91 12.89 7.00
C ASP A 119 -14.46 11.43 7.13
N GLU A 120 -13.75 11.12 8.23
CA GLU A 120 -13.24 9.78 8.51
C GLU A 120 -14.35 8.73 8.60
N ASN A 121 -15.57 9.12 8.97
CA ASN A 121 -16.70 8.19 9.06
C ASN A 121 -17.29 7.83 7.68
N THR A 122 -17.25 8.75 6.72
CA THR A 122 -17.81 8.56 5.38
C THR A 122 -16.78 8.01 4.40
N ASP A 123 -15.62 8.65 4.35
CA ASP A 123 -14.56 8.37 3.38
C ASP A 123 -13.62 7.27 3.88
N GLY A 124 -13.50 7.13 5.20
CA GLY A 124 -12.66 6.16 5.86
C GLY A 124 -11.18 6.55 5.89
N ALA A 125 -10.50 6.19 6.97
CA ALA A 125 -9.05 6.33 7.07
C ALA A 125 -8.31 5.54 5.97
N PRO A 126 -7.19 6.07 5.45
CA PRO A 126 -6.28 5.33 4.59
C PRO A 126 -5.88 4.01 5.21
N ARG A 127 -6.10 2.92 4.48
CA ARG A 127 -5.76 1.55 4.91
C ARG A 127 -5.55 0.65 3.71
N PRO A 128 -4.88 -0.51 3.84
CA PRO A 128 -4.87 -1.50 2.78
C PRO A 128 -6.29 -1.93 2.39
N VAL A 129 -6.56 -2.12 1.10
CA VAL A 129 -7.86 -2.63 0.62
C VAL A 129 -8.09 -4.05 1.13
N HIS A 130 -7.04 -4.87 1.08
CA HIS A 130 -7.05 -6.24 1.59
C HIS A 130 -6.14 -6.33 2.80
N GLU A 131 -6.68 -6.74 3.93
CA GLU A 131 -5.99 -6.81 5.23
C GLU A 131 -5.20 -8.12 5.42
N ASP A 132 -5.46 -9.13 4.61
CA ASP A 132 -4.87 -10.48 4.72
C ASP A 132 -3.72 -10.74 3.73
N ILE A 133 -3.17 -9.70 3.10
CA ILE A 133 -2.01 -9.87 2.20
C ILE A 133 -0.79 -10.19 3.06
N LEU A 134 -0.24 -11.39 2.92
CA LEU A 134 1.02 -11.76 3.58
C LEU A 134 2.19 -10.96 2.98
N LEU A 135 2.94 -10.25 3.82
CA LEU A 135 4.12 -9.47 3.43
C LEU A 135 5.42 -10.22 3.73
N VAL A 136 5.54 -10.80 4.93
CA VAL A 136 6.71 -11.60 5.31
C VAL A 136 6.32 -12.63 6.36
N LYS A 137 7.13 -13.68 6.50
CA LYS A 137 7.09 -14.57 7.66
C LYS A 137 8.34 -14.33 8.51
N LEU A 138 8.14 -14.12 9.81
CA LEU A 138 9.19 -13.90 10.79
C LEU A 138 9.38 -15.14 11.65
N ARG A 139 10.59 -15.32 12.17
CA ARG A 139 10.89 -16.25 13.27
C ARG A 139 11.09 -15.48 14.57
N PRO A 140 10.96 -16.14 15.74
CA PRO A 140 11.22 -15.50 17.03
C PRO A 140 12.57 -14.77 17.04
N LYS A 141 12.60 -13.58 17.65
CA LYS A 141 13.74 -12.62 17.69
C LYS A 141 13.94 -11.79 16.42
N GLN A 142 13.18 -12.01 15.36
CA GLN A 142 13.18 -11.13 14.19
C GLN A 142 12.18 -9.97 14.37
N ARG A 143 12.52 -8.83 13.79
CA ARG A 143 11.72 -7.61 13.78
C ARG A 143 11.80 -6.96 12.40
N ILE A 144 10.70 -6.31 12.02
CA ILE A 144 10.67 -5.35 10.92
C ILE A 144 10.16 -4.04 11.48
N ARG A 145 10.90 -2.98 11.21
CA ARG A 145 10.47 -1.61 11.41
C ARG A 145 10.80 -0.77 10.19
N LEU A 146 9.77 -0.19 9.59
CA LEU A 146 9.89 0.69 8.44
C LEU A 146 8.73 1.68 8.37
N GLU A 147 8.93 2.71 7.55
CA GLU A 147 7.89 3.63 7.11
C GLU A 147 7.78 3.59 5.60
N ALA A 148 6.54 3.70 5.11
CA ALA A 148 6.21 3.72 3.70
C ALA A 148 5.47 5.02 3.36
N HIS A 149 5.98 5.73 2.37
CA HIS A 149 5.38 6.95 1.84
C HIS A 149 4.60 6.63 0.57
N CYS A 150 3.29 6.75 0.64
CA CYS A 150 2.39 6.57 -0.49
C CYS A 150 2.13 7.92 -1.15
N VAL A 151 2.37 7.99 -2.46
CA VAL A 151 2.15 9.18 -3.27
C VAL A 151 1.15 8.86 -4.38
N LYS A 152 0.49 9.90 -4.88
CA LYS A 152 -0.33 9.80 -6.09
C LYS A 152 0.56 9.50 -7.31
N GLY A 153 0.11 8.60 -8.18
CA GLY A 153 0.87 8.11 -9.32
C GLY A 153 -0.03 7.65 -10.46
N GLU A 154 0.51 7.53 -11.67
CA GLU A 154 -0.20 7.01 -12.85
C GLU A 154 0.25 5.59 -13.20
N GLY A 155 -0.68 4.76 -13.68
CA GLY A 155 -0.38 3.39 -14.12
C GLY A 155 0.61 3.32 -15.29
N CYS A 156 0.74 4.41 -16.07
CA CYS A 156 1.75 4.54 -17.13
C CYS A 156 3.18 4.56 -16.57
N ASP A 157 3.40 5.21 -15.42
CA ASP A 157 4.71 5.28 -14.77
C ASP A 157 5.10 3.94 -14.16
N HIS A 158 4.16 3.25 -13.54
CA HIS A 158 4.38 1.93 -12.95
C HIS A 158 3.07 1.17 -12.76
N ALA A 159 3.08 -0.15 -13.03
CA ALA A 159 1.90 -1.01 -12.92
C ALA A 159 1.22 -1.01 -11.53
N LYS A 160 1.97 -0.68 -10.47
CA LYS A 160 1.46 -0.54 -9.09
C LYS A 160 0.38 0.55 -8.93
N PHE A 161 0.37 1.53 -9.82
CA PHE A 161 -0.61 2.61 -9.85
C PHE A 161 -1.80 2.30 -10.76
N SER A 162 -1.84 1.13 -11.41
CA SER A 162 -3.02 0.72 -12.17
C SER A 162 -4.22 0.53 -11.23
N PRO A 163 -5.31 1.28 -11.41
CA PRO A 163 -6.50 1.16 -10.55
C PRO A 163 -7.34 -0.09 -10.86
N VAL A 164 -7.02 -0.79 -11.96
CA VAL A 164 -7.77 -1.95 -12.45
C VAL A 164 -6.85 -3.16 -12.60
N ALA A 165 -7.37 -4.35 -12.30
CA ALA A 165 -6.66 -5.61 -12.55
C ALA A 165 -6.65 -5.96 -14.05
N THR A 166 -7.80 -5.86 -14.71
CA THR A 166 -7.92 -6.03 -16.16
C THR A 166 -9.09 -5.20 -16.66
N CYS A 167 -8.84 -4.35 -17.65
CA CYS A 167 -9.88 -3.63 -18.38
C CYS A 167 -9.77 -4.03 -19.85
N TRP A 168 -10.83 -4.60 -20.40
CA TRP A 168 -10.89 -5.01 -21.79
C TRP A 168 -12.31 -4.80 -22.31
N TYR A 169 -12.43 -4.66 -23.62
CA TYR A 169 -13.72 -4.59 -24.29
C TYR A 169 -13.78 -5.64 -25.39
N ARG A 170 -14.99 -6.12 -25.68
CA ARG A 170 -15.29 -6.97 -26.83
C ARG A 170 -16.38 -6.30 -27.63
N LEU A 171 -16.23 -6.25 -28.94
CA LEU A 171 -17.33 -5.86 -29.81
C LEU A 171 -18.41 -6.95 -29.79
N TYR A 172 -19.67 -6.52 -29.85
CA TYR A 172 -20.80 -7.44 -29.96
C TYR A 172 -20.67 -8.25 -31.27
N PRO A 173 -20.53 -9.59 -31.20
CA PRO A 173 -20.47 -10.39 -32.41
C PRO A 173 -21.86 -10.44 -33.06
N SER A 174 -21.99 -9.85 -34.25
CA SER A 174 -23.22 -9.93 -35.05
C SER A 174 -23.04 -10.95 -36.17
N LEU A 175 -23.45 -12.19 -35.91
CA LEU A 175 -23.54 -13.23 -36.93
C LEU A 175 -24.93 -13.19 -37.57
N ARG A 176 -24.99 -12.89 -38.87
CA ARG A 176 -26.23 -12.92 -39.65
C ARG A 176 -26.15 -14.07 -40.64
N ILE A 177 -27.04 -15.05 -40.48
CA ILE A 177 -27.23 -16.12 -41.46
C ILE A 177 -28.14 -15.56 -42.56
N SER A 178 -27.69 -15.61 -43.81
CA SER A 178 -28.47 -15.10 -44.93
C SER A 178 -29.73 -15.94 -45.15
N GLU A 179 -30.88 -15.29 -45.30
CA GLU A 179 -32.15 -15.96 -45.62
C GLU A 179 -32.13 -16.62 -47.01
N SER A 180 -31.27 -16.14 -47.92
CA SER A 180 -31.12 -16.69 -49.28
C SER A 180 -30.45 -18.07 -49.34
N SER A 181 -29.77 -18.50 -48.28
CA SER A 181 -29.10 -19.79 -48.19
C SER A 181 -29.13 -20.29 -46.75
N PRO A 182 -30.27 -20.83 -46.28
CA PRO A 182 -30.42 -21.31 -44.92
C PRO A 182 -29.54 -22.54 -44.69
N VAL A 183 -28.80 -22.53 -43.58
CA VAL A 183 -28.00 -23.69 -43.14
C VAL A 183 -28.95 -24.66 -42.42
N THR A 184 -29.06 -25.89 -42.90
CA THR A 184 -30.03 -26.88 -42.37
C THR A 184 -29.43 -28.28 -42.28
N GLY A 185 -30.01 -29.13 -41.43
CA GLY A 185 -29.60 -30.52 -41.26
C GLY A 185 -28.15 -30.65 -40.76
N LYS A 186 -27.39 -31.58 -41.37
CA LYS A 186 -26.02 -31.90 -40.95
C LYS A 186 -25.05 -30.71 -40.99
N ASP A 187 -25.28 -29.75 -41.89
CA ASP A 187 -24.43 -28.56 -41.99
C ASP A 187 -24.68 -27.57 -40.84
N ALA A 188 -25.89 -27.57 -40.26
CA ALA A 188 -26.20 -26.77 -39.08
C ALA A 188 -25.57 -27.39 -37.82
N ASP A 189 -25.60 -28.72 -37.71
CA ASP A 189 -24.97 -29.44 -36.60
C ASP A 189 -23.44 -29.21 -36.59
N ALA A 190 -22.80 -29.30 -37.77
CA ALA A 190 -21.37 -29.02 -37.92
C ALA A 190 -21.00 -27.55 -37.63
N LEU A 191 -21.88 -26.60 -37.95
CA LEU A 191 -21.66 -25.17 -37.68
C LEU A 191 -21.67 -24.87 -36.17
N VAL A 192 -22.53 -25.56 -35.40
CA VAL A 192 -22.58 -25.40 -33.94
C VAL A 192 -21.36 -26.06 -33.28
N GLU A 193 -20.98 -27.25 -33.74
CA GLU A 193 -19.84 -28.01 -33.20
C GLU A 193 -18.49 -27.31 -33.45
N GLN A 194 -18.36 -26.51 -34.51
CA GLN A 194 -17.17 -25.69 -34.77
C GLN A 194 -17.08 -24.40 -33.94
N VAL A 195 -18.14 -24.04 -33.20
CA VAL A 195 -18.21 -22.80 -32.41
C VAL A 195 -17.96 -23.06 -30.91
N GLU A 196 -18.05 -24.31 -30.45
CA GLU A 196 -17.60 -24.76 -29.12
C GLU A 196 -16.07 -24.95 -29.06
#